data_AF-A0A537G802-F1
#
_entry.id   AF-A0A537G802-F1
#
_cell.length_a   1.000
_cell.length_b   1.000
_cell.length_c   1.000
_cell.angle_alpha   90.00
_cell.angle_beta   90.00
_cell.angle_gamma   90.00
#
_symmetry.space_group_name_H-M   'P 1'
#
loop_
_entity.id
_entity.type
_entity.pdbx_description
1 polymer ?
#
loop_
_entity_poly.entity_id
_entity_poly.type
_entity_poly.pdbx_seq_one_letter_code
_entity_poly.pdbx_strand_id
1 'polypeptide(L)'
;MVQLTDNEESNEEYRAYLEEACFHLHKKGLSFEELSTKLELQPGEAEQLYRSYENKLKNGSVVEDVIDSRLWADVHDDATGNEKITFARDNGFYHCKRSDLEEMDSTALMSIFETSKKFLDYDIYKRYLNSKPPVGYDPMALQRQVSRATTLIEEILRQRYDREKNSKKES
;
A
#
# COMPACT_ATOMS: atom_id res chain seq x y z
N MET A 1 -39.33 7.41 -25.30
CA MET A 1 -37.98 7.23 -25.87
C MET A 1 -37.04 7.95 -24.91
N VAL A 2 -36.48 7.23 -23.94
CA VAL A 2 -35.55 7.80 -22.96
C VAL A 2 -34.16 7.52 -23.50
N GLN A 3 -33.38 8.58 -23.76
CA GLN A 3 -32.02 8.48 -24.26
C GLN A 3 -31.11 7.87 -23.19
N LEU A 4 -30.51 6.74 -23.53
CA LEU A 4 -29.36 6.13 -22.86
C LEU A 4 -28.17 7.10 -23.03
N THR A 5 -27.84 7.87 -21.99
CA THR A 5 -26.65 8.76 -22.00
C THR A 5 -25.69 8.47 -20.85
N ASP A 6 -26.09 7.69 -19.84
CA ASP A 6 -25.26 7.39 -18.66
C ASP A 6 -24.11 6.37 -18.90
N ASN A 7 -23.99 5.80 -20.11
CA ASN A 7 -23.08 4.68 -20.41
C ASN A 7 -21.81 5.05 -21.19
N GLU A 8 -21.74 6.22 -21.84
CA GLU A 8 -20.58 6.56 -22.68
C GLU A 8 -19.53 7.34 -21.87
N GLU A 9 -19.93 8.36 -21.10
CA GLU A 9 -19.02 9.10 -20.21
C GLU A 9 -18.37 8.20 -19.16
N SER A 10 -19.13 7.27 -18.57
CA SER A 10 -18.60 6.31 -17.59
C SER A 10 -17.58 5.33 -18.20
N ASN A 11 -17.75 4.97 -19.48
CA ASN A 11 -16.80 4.14 -20.21
C ASN A 11 -15.54 4.91 -20.63
N GLU A 12 -15.67 6.19 -20.98
CA GLU A 12 -14.52 7.06 -21.28
C GLU A 12 -13.68 7.35 -20.03
N GLU A 13 -14.33 7.67 -18.90
CA GLU A 13 -13.64 7.84 -17.62
C GLU A 13 -12.94 6.56 -17.17
N TYR A 14 -13.64 5.43 -17.22
CA TYR A 14 -13.06 4.13 -16.87
C TYR A 14 -11.84 3.78 -17.75
N ARG A 15 -11.94 4.04 -19.06
CA ARG A 15 -10.82 3.85 -19.98
C ARG A 15 -9.65 4.77 -19.65
N ALA A 16 -9.91 6.03 -19.30
CA ALA A 16 -8.86 6.97 -18.91
C ALA A 16 -8.10 6.48 -17.67
N TYR A 17 -8.81 5.93 -16.66
CA TYR A 17 -8.19 5.31 -15.50
C TYR A 17 -7.31 4.11 -15.87
N LEU A 18 -7.75 3.25 -16.80
CA LEU A 18 -6.96 2.11 -17.24
C LEU A 18 -5.70 2.54 -18.02
N GLU A 19 -5.80 3.56 -18.85
CA GLU A 19 -4.66 4.16 -19.56
C GLU A 19 -3.60 4.67 -18.58
N GLU A 20 -4.04 5.41 -17.55
CA GLU A 20 -3.17 5.93 -16.50
C GLU A 20 -2.54 4.80 -15.66
N ALA A 21 -3.35 3.81 -15.27
CA ALA A 21 -2.89 2.63 -14.53
C ALA A 21 -1.80 1.88 -15.30
N CYS A 22 -2.05 1.55 -16.57
CA CYS A 22 -1.08 0.88 -17.42
C CYS A 22 0.20 1.69 -17.57
N PHE A 23 0.11 3.02 -17.69
CA PHE A 23 1.27 3.90 -17.78
C PHE A 23 2.14 3.88 -16.53
N HIS A 24 1.55 4.18 -15.36
CA HIS A 24 2.31 4.32 -14.12
C HIS A 24 2.82 2.97 -13.60
N LEU A 25 2.01 1.92 -13.69
CA LEU A 25 2.41 0.59 -13.22
C LEU A 25 3.49 -0.05 -14.11
N HIS A 26 3.45 0.20 -15.44
CA HIS A 26 4.55 -0.22 -16.31
C HIS A 26 5.86 0.51 -15.97
N LYS A 27 5.81 1.83 -15.74
CA LYS A 27 6.97 2.61 -15.25
C LYS A 27 7.55 2.08 -13.93
N LYS A 28 6.74 1.40 -13.11
CA LYS A 28 7.18 0.74 -11.86
C LYS A 28 7.79 -0.64 -12.07
N GLY A 29 7.80 -1.15 -13.30
CA GLY A 29 8.49 -2.38 -13.67
C GLY A 29 7.58 -3.57 -13.99
N LEU A 30 6.24 -3.40 -13.96
CA LEU A 30 5.34 -4.47 -14.39
C LEU A 30 5.41 -4.66 -15.90
N SER A 31 5.53 -5.91 -16.34
CA SER A 31 5.40 -6.28 -17.74
C SER A 31 3.95 -6.09 -18.23
N PHE A 32 3.77 -5.95 -19.54
CA PHE A 32 2.42 -5.85 -20.12
C PHE A 32 1.59 -7.13 -19.88
N GLU A 33 2.22 -8.29 -19.77
CA GLU A 33 1.55 -9.55 -19.42
C GLU A 33 1.01 -9.52 -17.99
N GLU A 34 1.80 -9.04 -17.03
CA GLU A 34 1.37 -8.86 -15.64
C GLU A 34 0.25 -7.82 -15.53
N LEU A 35 0.35 -6.71 -16.26
CA LEU A 35 -0.71 -5.70 -16.29
C LEU A 35 -2.01 -6.25 -16.86
N SER A 36 -1.93 -6.97 -17.98
CA SER A 36 -3.12 -7.57 -18.61
C SER A 36 -3.80 -8.56 -17.66
N THR A 37 -2.99 -9.34 -16.93
CA THR A 37 -3.52 -10.30 -15.94
C THR A 37 -4.15 -9.59 -14.74
N LYS A 38 -3.47 -8.60 -14.15
CA LYS A 38 -3.92 -7.91 -12.93
C LYS A 38 -5.12 -6.98 -13.15
N LEU A 39 -5.24 -6.40 -14.34
CA LEU A 39 -6.32 -5.49 -14.72
C LEU A 39 -7.41 -6.19 -15.55
N GLU A 40 -7.33 -7.52 -15.69
CA GLU A 40 -8.30 -8.35 -16.44
C GLU A 40 -8.51 -7.89 -17.90
N LEU A 41 -7.42 -7.42 -18.54
CA LEU A 41 -7.43 -6.90 -19.91
C LEU A 41 -7.18 -7.99 -20.94
N GLN A 42 -7.59 -7.72 -22.18
CA GLN A 42 -7.30 -8.62 -23.30
C GLN A 42 -5.80 -8.57 -23.70
N PRO A 43 -5.27 -9.64 -24.31
CA PRO A 43 -3.89 -9.64 -24.79
C PRO A 43 -3.56 -8.45 -25.70
N GLY A 44 -2.51 -7.71 -25.38
CA GLY A 44 -2.06 -6.53 -26.12
C GLY A 44 -2.79 -5.23 -25.79
N GLU A 45 -3.89 -5.29 -25.03
CA GLU A 45 -4.66 -4.10 -24.63
C GLU A 45 -3.87 -3.21 -23.66
N ALA A 46 -3.13 -3.81 -22.71
CA ALA A 46 -2.28 -3.06 -21.77
C ALA A 46 -1.23 -2.19 -22.48
N GLU A 47 -0.62 -2.69 -23.56
CA GLU A 47 0.35 -1.92 -24.34
C GLU A 47 -0.34 -0.78 -25.12
N GLN A 48 -1.53 -1.03 -25.67
CA GLN A 48 -2.31 0.00 -26.37
C GLN A 48 -2.71 1.12 -25.42
N LEU A 49 -3.19 0.79 -24.22
CA LEU A 49 -3.58 1.73 -23.18
C LEU A 49 -2.37 2.55 -22.70
N TYR A 50 -1.23 1.90 -22.45
CA TYR A 50 0.03 2.57 -22.13
C TYR A 50 0.40 3.62 -23.21
N ARG A 51 0.41 3.20 -24.49
CA ARG A 51 0.78 4.09 -25.61
C ARG A 51 -0.21 5.23 -25.79
N SER A 52 -1.49 4.99 -25.52
CA SER A 52 -2.54 6.02 -25.55
C SER A 52 -2.24 7.12 -24.53
N TYR A 53 -1.98 6.75 -23.27
CA TYR A 53 -1.63 7.71 -22.22
C TYR A 53 -0.32 8.47 -22.53
N GLU A 54 0.70 7.75 -22.99
CA GLU A 54 1.99 8.36 -23.36
C GLU A 54 1.83 9.40 -24.48
N ASN A 55 0.97 9.14 -25.46
CA ASN A 55 0.65 10.10 -26.51
C ASN A 55 -0.13 11.31 -25.98
N LYS A 56 -1.05 11.11 -25.03
CA LYS A 56 -1.77 12.19 -24.35
C LYS A 56 -0.84 13.09 -23.52
N LEU A 57 0.24 12.53 -22.98
CA LEU A 57 1.28 13.34 -22.32
C LEU A 57 2.09 14.14 -23.35
N LYS A 58 2.53 13.49 -24.43
CA LYS A 58 3.35 14.12 -25.48
C LYS A 58 2.64 15.28 -26.19
N ASN A 59 1.32 15.16 -26.41
CA ASN A 59 0.52 16.20 -27.06
C ASN A 59 -0.02 17.24 -26.06
N GLY A 60 0.27 17.10 -24.76
CA GLY A 60 -0.20 18.00 -23.70
C GLY A 60 -1.69 17.93 -23.38
N SER A 61 -2.39 16.87 -23.78
CA SER A 61 -3.80 16.65 -23.44
C SER A 61 -4.00 16.25 -21.98
N VAL A 62 -2.97 15.67 -21.35
CA VAL A 62 -2.91 15.40 -19.91
C VAL A 62 -1.56 15.83 -19.36
N VAL A 63 -1.49 16.08 -18.06
CA VAL A 63 -0.26 16.41 -17.34
C VAL A 63 -0.04 15.33 -16.27
N GLU A 64 1.16 14.77 -16.22
CA GLU A 64 1.54 13.82 -15.17
C GLU A 64 1.59 14.53 -13.82
N ASP A 65 0.61 14.29 -12.95
CA ASP A 65 0.60 14.81 -11.58
C ASP A 65 1.37 13.89 -10.62
N VAL A 66 1.97 14.51 -9.61
CA VAL A 66 2.65 13.85 -8.51
C VAL A 66 1.67 13.04 -7.66
N ILE A 67 0.41 13.48 -7.55
CA ILE A 67 -0.63 12.76 -6.78
C ILE A 67 -0.91 11.41 -7.43
N ASP A 68 -1.21 11.39 -8.72
CA ASP A 68 -1.53 10.17 -9.48
C ASP A 68 -0.34 9.20 -9.51
N SER A 69 0.86 9.73 -9.75
CA SER A 69 2.09 8.92 -9.72
C SER A 69 2.31 8.26 -8.34
N ARG A 70 2.00 8.97 -7.24
CA ARG A 70 2.07 8.40 -5.88
C ARG A 70 0.97 7.39 -5.61
N LEU A 71 -0.26 7.65 -6.06
CA LEU A 71 -1.37 6.72 -5.93
C LEU A 71 -1.03 5.37 -6.57
N TRP A 72 -0.59 5.36 -7.82
CA TRP A 72 -0.23 4.13 -8.51
C TRP A 72 1.01 3.46 -7.93
N ALA A 73 1.96 4.24 -7.38
CA ALA A 73 3.06 3.69 -6.62
C ALA A 73 2.58 2.96 -5.36
N ASP A 74 1.65 3.54 -4.61
CA ASP A 74 1.09 2.92 -3.41
C ASP A 74 0.27 1.65 -3.77
N VAL A 75 -0.53 1.69 -4.84
CA VAL A 75 -1.26 0.51 -5.36
C VAL A 75 -0.29 -0.61 -5.73
N HIS A 76 0.79 -0.28 -6.43
CA HIS A 76 1.84 -1.24 -6.78
C HIS A 76 2.48 -1.86 -5.54
N ASP A 77 2.89 -1.03 -4.59
CA ASP A 77 3.58 -1.47 -3.38
C ASP A 77 2.68 -2.37 -2.53
N ASP A 78 1.42 -2.00 -2.34
CA ASP A 78 0.46 -2.81 -1.59
C ASP A 78 0.22 -4.17 -2.29
N ALA A 79 0.09 -4.17 -3.63
CA ALA A 79 -0.13 -5.39 -4.41
C ALA A 79 1.10 -6.33 -4.43
N THR A 80 2.30 -5.81 -4.18
CA THR A 80 3.55 -6.58 -4.10
C THR A 80 3.94 -6.93 -2.66
N GLY A 81 3.10 -6.58 -1.68
CA GLY A 81 3.32 -6.84 -0.26
C GLY A 81 4.28 -5.85 0.41
N ASN A 82 4.75 -4.81 -0.29
CA ASN A 82 5.54 -3.72 0.26
C ASN A 82 4.66 -2.64 0.92
N GLU A 83 3.69 -3.08 1.69
CA GLU A 83 2.61 -2.23 2.18
C GLU A 83 3.07 -1.17 3.19
N LYS A 84 2.21 -0.16 3.39
CA LYS A 84 2.38 0.83 4.45
C LYS A 84 2.14 0.20 5.83
N ILE A 85 3.15 0.25 6.69
CA ILE A 85 3.10 -0.21 8.08
C ILE A 85 3.00 1.00 9.03
N THR A 86 2.05 0.95 9.97
CA THR A 86 1.91 1.96 11.03
C THR A 86 2.31 1.36 12.37
N PHE A 87 3.19 2.02 13.11
CA PHE A 87 3.61 1.59 14.45
C PHE A 87 3.76 2.79 15.41
N ALA A 88 3.79 2.50 16.70
CA ALA A 88 3.98 3.53 17.73
C ALA A 88 5.47 3.73 18.06
N ARG A 89 5.84 4.99 18.31
CA ARG A 89 7.09 5.43 18.94
C ARG A 89 6.77 6.34 20.11
N ASP A 90 7.79 6.67 20.91
CA ASP A 90 7.61 7.49 22.13
C ASP A 90 6.98 8.86 21.86
N ASN A 91 7.17 9.42 20.67
CA ASN A 91 6.68 10.73 20.25
C ASN A 91 5.50 10.68 19.26
N GLY A 92 4.86 9.53 19.05
CA GLY A 92 3.66 9.42 18.22
C GLY A 92 3.60 8.19 17.34
N PHE A 93 2.89 8.29 16.22
CA PHE A 93 2.77 7.21 15.24
C PHE A 93 3.62 7.50 14.02
N TYR A 94 4.25 6.45 13.50
CA TYR A 94 5.11 6.52 12.34
C TYR A 94 4.61 5.57 11.27
N HIS A 95 4.92 5.91 10.02
CA HIS A 95 4.61 5.09 8.87
C HIS A 95 5.88 4.85 8.06
N CYS A 96 6.10 3.62 7.62
CA CYS A 96 7.11 3.28 6.62
C CYS A 96 6.57 2.18 5.72
N LYS A 97 7.29 1.85 4.65
CA LYS A 97 6.99 0.67 3.85
C LYS A 97 7.51 -0.58 4.58
N ARG A 98 6.96 -1.74 4.25
CA ARG A 98 7.41 -3.03 4.80
C ARG A 98 8.91 -3.24 4.58
N SER A 99 9.41 -2.97 3.37
CA SER A 99 10.84 -3.06 3.03
C SER A 99 11.71 -2.20 3.93
N ASP A 100 11.32 -0.94 4.19
CA ASP A 100 12.06 -0.06 5.13
C ASP A 100 12.19 -0.71 6.51
N LEU A 101 11.12 -1.37 6.99
CA LEU A 101 11.11 -2.06 8.28
C LEU A 101 12.03 -3.30 8.25
N GLU A 102 12.05 -4.04 7.15
CA GLU A 102 12.91 -5.21 6.95
C GLU A 102 14.40 -4.85 6.90
N GLU A 103 14.75 -3.61 6.55
CA GLU A 103 16.11 -3.08 6.53
C GLU A 103 16.58 -2.51 7.89
N MET A 104 15.66 -2.15 8.79
CA MET A 104 16.03 -1.62 10.11
C MET A 104 16.84 -2.62 10.93
N ASP A 105 17.82 -2.15 11.71
CA ASP A 105 18.56 -3.03 12.60
C ASP A 105 17.65 -3.62 13.71
N SER A 106 18.09 -4.74 14.29
CA SER A 106 17.28 -5.48 15.27
C SER A 106 17.04 -4.69 16.57
N THR A 107 17.92 -3.75 16.93
CA THR A 107 17.74 -2.89 18.11
C THR A 107 16.63 -1.87 17.89
N ALA A 108 16.62 -1.22 16.72
CA ALA A 108 15.54 -0.33 16.32
C ALA A 108 14.20 -1.06 16.26
N LEU A 109 14.17 -2.25 15.66
CA LEU A 109 12.97 -3.09 15.61
C LEU A 109 12.45 -3.46 17.00
N MET A 110 13.32 -3.85 17.93
CA MET A 110 12.91 -4.18 19.29
C MET A 110 12.32 -2.95 20.02
N SER A 111 12.94 -1.78 19.87
CA SER A 111 12.42 -0.53 20.44
C SER A 111 11.02 -0.19 19.93
N ILE A 112 10.78 -0.35 18.63
CA ILE A 112 9.46 -0.16 18.02
C ILE A 112 8.46 -1.18 18.56
N PHE A 113 8.86 -2.45 18.66
CA PHE A 113 8.03 -3.53 19.15
C PHE A 113 7.55 -3.26 20.59
N GLU A 114 8.47 -2.94 21.50
CA GLU A 114 8.16 -2.65 22.90
C GLU A 114 7.22 -1.45 23.04
N THR A 115 7.47 -0.38 22.29
CA THR A 115 6.64 0.82 22.33
C THR A 115 5.24 0.55 21.77
N SER A 116 5.17 -0.22 20.69
CA SER A 116 3.90 -0.64 20.09
C SER A 116 3.11 -1.56 21.02
N LYS A 117 3.75 -2.49 21.74
CA LYS A 117 3.08 -3.31 22.77
C LYS A 117 2.49 -2.46 23.89
N LYS A 118 3.26 -1.49 24.43
CA LYS A 118 2.75 -0.55 25.44
C LYS A 118 1.52 0.23 24.96
N PHE A 119 1.50 0.63 23.69
CA PHE A 119 0.32 1.28 23.10
C PHE A 119 -0.88 0.34 23.03
N LEU A 120 -0.68 -0.93 22.63
CA LEU A 120 -1.75 -1.92 22.50
C LEU A 120 -2.37 -2.31 23.85
N ASP A 121 -1.62 -2.20 24.95
CA ASP A 121 -2.14 -2.41 26.30
C ASP A 121 -3.09 -1.28 26.76
N TYR A 122 -3.16 -0.16 26.04
CA TYR A 122 -4.05 0.95 26.37
C TYR A 122 -5.51 0.64 25.95
N ASP A 123 -6.44 0.79 26.88
CA ASP A 123 -7.87 0.71 26.60
C ASP A 123 -8.36 1.95 25.82
N ILE A 124 -8.48 1.79 24.50
CA ILE A 124 -8.98 2.83 23.58
C ILE A 124 -10.44 3.21 23.84
N TYR A 125 -11.25 2.33 24.43
CA TYR A 125 -12.66 2.58 24.71
C TYR A 125 -12.85 3.46 25.94
N LYS A 126 -11.79 3.64 26.76
CA LYS A 126 -11.80 4.55 27.90
C LYS A 126 -12.26 5.97 27.54
N ARG A 127 -11.95 6.44 26.32
CA ARG A 127 -12.35 7.76 25.81
C ARG A 127 -13.83 7.84 25.42
N TYR A 128 -14.46 6.69 25.17
CA TYR A 128 -15.85 6.56 24.75
C TYR A 128 -16.76 6.02 25.86
N LEU A 129 -16.27 5.91 27.11
CA LEU A 129 -17.08 5.48 28.25
C LEU A 129 -18.30 6.38 28.50
N ASN A 130 -18.15 7.69 28.26
CA ASN A 130 -19.19 8.69 28.48
C ASN A 130 -19.76 9.28 27.18
N SER A 131 -19.33 8.79 26.01
CA SER A 131 -19.80 9.31 24.72
C SER A 131 -19.70 8.26 23.62
N LYS A 132 -20.69 8.22 22.71
CA LYS A 132 -20.62 7.32 21.55
C LYS A 132 -19.58 7.84 20.55
N PRO A 133 -18.80 6.97 19.90
CA PRO A 133 -17.93 7.39 18.81
C PRO A 133 -18.76 8.00 17.66
N PRO A 134 -18.16 8.89 16.85
CA PRO A 134 -18.80 9.41 15.64
C PRO A 134 -19.27 8.28 14.72
N VAL A 135 -20.36 8.52 13.98
CA VAL A 135 -20.85 7.54 12.99
C VAL A 135 -19.76 7.27 11.95
N GLY A 136 -19.49 5.99 11.69
CA GLY A 136 -18.43 5.56 10.76
C GLY A 136 -17.01 5.61 11.34
N TYR A 137 -16.81 6.08 12.57
CA TYR A 137 -15.51 6.02 13.23
C TYR A 137 -15.26 4.64 13.82
N ASP A 138 -14.16 4.00 13.41
CA ASP A 138 -13.69 2.76 14.00
C ASP A 138 -12.58 3.04 15.04
N PRO A 139 -12.87 2.91 16.34
CA PRO A 139 -11.89 3.17 17.39
C PRO A 139 -10.73 2.18 17.38
N MET A 140 -10.90 0.99 16.78
CA MET A 140 -9.90 -0.07 16.71
C MET A 140 -9.01 0.01 15.46
N ALA A 141 -9.31 0.87 14.49
CA ALA A 141 -8.55 0.94 13.24
C ALA A 141 -7.04 1.10 13.48
N LEU A 142 -6.66 2.02 14.35
CA LEU A 142 -5.26 2.26 14.70
C LEU A 142 -4.64 1.10 15.48
N GLN A 143 -5.38 0.52 16.44
CA GLN A 143 -4.91 -0.66 17.17
C GLN A 143 -4.65 -1.84 16.23
N ARG A 144 -5.51 -2.08 15.24
CA ARG A 144 -5.29 -3.16 14.25
C ARG A 144 -4.04 -2.92 13.41
N GLN A 145 -3.79 -1.67 12.99
CA GLN A 145 -2.56 -1.34 12.26
C GLN A 145 -1.31 -1.55 13.11
N VAL A 146 -1.31 -1.07 14.36
CA VAL A 146 -0.17 -1.23 15.27
C VAL A 146 0.04 -2.70 15.66
N SER A 147 -1.05 -3.46 15.86
CA SER A 147 -0.97 -4.90 16.11
C SER A 147 -0.31 -5.62 14.95
N ARG A 148 -0.72 -5.31 13.71
CA ARG A 148 -0.10 -5.88 12.50
C ARG A 148 1.39 -5.59 12.43
N ALA A 149 1.80 -4.36 12.74
CA ALA A 149 3.21 -4.00 12.80
C ALA A 149 3.98 -4.84 13.83
N THR A 150 3.41 -5.08 15.03
CA THR A 150 4.09 -5.92 16.04
C THR A 150 4.29 -7.35 15.57
N THR A 151 3.31 -7.95 14.90
CA THR A 151 3.43 -9.30 14.32
C THR A 151 4.51 -9.36 13.26
N LEU A 152 4.55 -8.38 12.36
CA LEU A 152 5.57 -8.31 11.31
C LEU A 152 6.99 -8.15 11.89
N ILE A 153 7.16 -7.30 12.89
CA ILE A 153 8.46 -7.11 13.55
C ILE A 153 8.92 -8.41 14.22
N GLU A 154 8.02 -9.11 14.90
CA GLU A 154 8.31 -10.41 15.52
C GLU A 154 8.75 -11.45 14.48
N GLU A 155 8.07 -11.51 13.32
CA GLU A 155 8.46 -12.37 12.21
C GLU A 155 9.86 -12.05 11.68
N ILE A 156 10.18 -10.77 11.45
CA ILE A 156 11.49 -10.32 10.96
C ILE A 156 12.59 -10.72 11.96
N LEU A 157 12.40 -10.41 13.24
CA LEU A 157 13.36 -10.73 14.29
C LEU A 157 13.58 -12.24 14.42
N ARG A 158 12.50 -13.03 14.37
CA ARG A 158 12.57 -14.49 14.42
C ARG A 158 13.35 -15.06 13.22
N GLN A 159 13.06 -14.60 12.01
CA GLN A 159 13.77 -15.04 10.81
C GLN A 159 15.27 -14.73 10.89
N ARG A 160 15.65 -13.56 11.41
CA ARG A 160 17.06 -13.20 11.61
C ARG A 160 17.73 -14.13 12.61
N TYR A 161 17.09 -14.38 13.75
CA TYR A 161 17.59 -15.31 14.76
C TYR A 161 17.79 -16.73 14.22
N ASP A 162 16.82 -17.24 13.46
CA ASP A 162 16.90 -18.58 12.87
C ASP A 162 18.04 -18.68 11.83
N ARG A 163 18.26 -17.63 11.03
CA ARG A 163 19.41 -17.55 10.08
C ARG A 163 20.74 -17.59 10.82
N GLU A 164 20.91 -16.79 11.87
CA GLU A 164 22.15 -16.76 12.68
C GLU A 164 22.40 -18.09 13.41
N LYS A 165 21.34 -18.75 13.87
CA LYS A 165 21.44 -20.05 14.54
C LYS A 165 21.88 -21.15 13.58
N ASN A 166 21.40 -21.12 12.34
CA ASN A 166 21.75 -22.12 11.34
C ASN A 166 23.16 -21.89 10.77
N SER A 167 23.58 -20.64 10.54
CA SER A 167 24.96 -20.34 10.10
C SER A 167 26.01 -20.78 11.13
N LYS A 168 25.72 -20.68 12.42
CA LYS A 168 26.58 -21.19 13.51
C LYS A 168 26.62 -22.71 13.64
N LYS A 169 25.71 -23.46 13.01
CA LYS A 169 25.72 -24.94 13.00
C LYS A 169 26.49 -25.52 11.81
N GLU A 170 26.65 -24.74 10.75
CA GLU A 170 27.34 -25.13 9.52
C GLU A 170 28.82 -24.68 9.50
N SER A 171 29.24 -23.88 10.50
CA SER A 171 30.63 -23.48 10.74
C SER A 171 31.27 -24.33 11.83
#